data_AF-A0A7Y2UNF4-F1
#
_entry.id   AF-A0A7Y2UNF4-F1
#
_cell.length_a   1.000
_cell.length_b   1.000
_cell.length_c   1.000
_cell.angle_alpha   90.00
_cell.angle_beta   90.00
_cell.angle_gamma   90.00
#
_symmetry.space_group_name_H-M   'P 1'
#
loop_
_entity.id
_entity.type
_entity.pdbx_description
1 polymer ?
#
loop_
_entity_poly.entity_id
_entity_poly.type
_entity_poly.pdbx_seq_one_letter_code
_entity_poly.pdbx_strand_id
1 'polypeptide(L)'
;MTPSAKVCILAILIFCSVAFLLPPPNAHAASGDSDQQKNEIEKGIKQTTINIGRLKEGIKHQEEQIRETKKVELTLLTEMQDIDSRLTEQNYKIETLESRMNKQQELVFEKKAAMNEAASLMEGVQSHVTRRMQAFYKLGEFGLIHIGFSDQTLPELLSFQDSFLAMIKYDHSLIDTYRTTISELGQAIDSLRLQEDIFEELLVENLEEQEKLDGLKQEKERLLDRIRTQAKLHEKAAAEMEAAAEKLTARLQGLKEQEKRIDQGFLYNKGAHPPPVAGTI
;
A
#
# COMPACT_ATOMS: atom_id res chain seq x y z
N MET A 1 -14.84 -59.12 -23.79
CA MET A 1 -15.40 -58.80 -25.12
C MET A 1 -14.26 -58.44 -26.05
N THR A 2 -13.80 -59.41 -26.82
CA THR A 2 -12.97 -59.29 -28.03
C THR A 2 -13.82 -58.71 -29.20
N PRO A 3 -13.28 -58.47 -30.41
CA PRO A 3 -12.07 -57.73 -30.80
C PRO A 3 -12.29 -56.89 -32.11
N SER A 4 -11.21 -56.24 -32.62
CA SER A 4 -10.79 -56.05 -34.04
C SER A 4 -11.79 -55.54 -35.12
N ALA A 5 -11.42 -54.65 -36.07
CA ALA A 5 -10.44 -54.83 -37.15
C ALA A 5 -10.27 -53.47 -37.90
N LYS A 6 -9.08 -52.97 -38.23
CA LYS A 6 -8.17 -53.33 -39.35
C LYS A 6 -8.76 -53.19 -40.78
N VAL A 7 -8.16 -52.24 -41.50
CA VAL A 7 -7.68 -52.32 -42.91
C VAL A 7 -8.71 -52.30 -44.03
N CYS A 8 -8.52 -51.41 -45.01
CA CYS A 8 -8.58 -51.77 -46.43
C CYS A 8 -7.93 -50.67 -47.31
N ILE A 9 -6.69 -50.96 -47.71
CA ILE A 9 -6.03 -50.45 -48.92
C ILE A 9 -6.50 -51.33 -50.08
N LEU A 10 -7.00 -50.74 -51.17
CA LEU A 10 -7.04 -51.32 -52.53
C LEU A 10 -7.44 -50.18 -53.49
N ALA A 11 -6.57 -49.57 -54.28
CA ALA A 11 -6.01 -50.06 -55.55
C ALA A 11 -7.07 -50.48 -56.58
N ILE A 12 -7.35 -49.60 -57.56
CA ILE A 12 -7.81 -50.00 -58.90
C ILE A 12 -7.05 -49.18 -59.94
N LEU A 13 -6.14 -49.89 -60.63
CA LEU A 13 -5.58 -49.58 -61.94
C LEU A 13 -6.67 -49.68 -63.00
N ILE A 14 -6.86 -48.65 -63.82
CA ILE A 14 -7.37 -48.84 -65.18
C ILE A 14 -6.39 -48.18 -66.14
N PHE A 15 -5.68 -49.08 -66.83
CA PHE A 15 -4.88 -48.87 -68.02
C PHE A 15 -5.84 -48.62 -69.19
N CYS A 16 -5.73 -47.48 -69.88
CA CYS A 16 -6.25 -47.35 -71.24
C CYS A 16 -5.28 -46.49 -72.06
N SER A 17 -4.47 -47.22 -72.79
CA SER A 17 -3.56 -46.80 -73.85
C SER A 17 -4.32 -46.25 -75.06
N VAL A 18 -4.04 -45.00 -75.44
CA VAL A 18 -4.08 -44.49 -76.83
C VAL A 18 -2.95 -43.44 -76.90
N ALA A 19 -1.73 -43.81 -77.27
CA ALA A 19 -1.23 -43.84 -78.64
C ALA A 19 -1.37 -42.50 -79.38
N PHE A 20 -0.23 -41.78 -79.47
CA PHE A 20 0.18 -40.94 -80.59
C PHE A 20 -0.58 -39.61 -80.80
N LEU A 21 0.04 -38.50 -80.35
CA LEU A 21 0.54 -37.46 -81.24
C LEU A 21 1.49 -36.53 -80.46
N LEU A 22 2.76 -36.52 -80.84
CA LEU A 22 3.73 -35.48 -80.47
C LEU A 22 3.21 -34.10 -80.94
N PRO A 23 3.12 -33.08 -80.09
CA PRO A 23 3.33 -31.71 -80.52
C PRO A 23 4.86 -31.46 -80.65
N PRO A 24 5.32 -30.72 -81.67
CA PRO A 24 6.73 -30.40 -81.83
C PRO A 24 7.27 -29.60 -80.63
N PRO A 25 8.59 -29.59 -80.40
CA PRO A 25 9.20 -28.71 -79.42
C PRO A 25 9.06 -27.28 -79.95
N ASN A 26 7.99 -26.60 -79.51
CA ASN A 26 7.90 -25.15 -79.62
C ASN A 26 8.92 -24.55 -78.65
N ALA A 27 10.18 -24.47 -79.11
CA ALA A 27 10.98 -23.31 -78.82
C ALA A 27 10.22 -22.11 -79.36
N HIS A 28 9.71 -21.23 -78.50
CA HIS A 28 9.48 -19.78 -78.67
C HIS A 28 8.81 -19.24 -77.37
N ALA A 29 9.25 -18.04 -76.94
CA ALA A 29 8.76 -17.22 -75.82
C ALA A 29 9.38 -17.42 -74.42
N ALA A 30 10.71 -17.25 -74.31
CA ALA A 30 11.42 -16.99 -73.06
C ALA A 30 11.23 -15.55 -72.49
N SER A 31 10.32 -14.74 -73.05
CA SER A 31 10.09 -13.34 -72.62
C SER A 31 8.88 -13.16 -71.70
N GLY A 32 7.87 -14.04 -71.73
CA GLY A 32 6.65 -13.90 -70.91
C GLY A 32 6.83 -14.27 -69.43
N ASP A 33 7.77 -15.17 -69.13
CA ASP A 33 8.02 -15.71 -67.77
C ASP A 33 8.79 -14.70 -66.89
N SER A 34 9.76 -13.98 -67.49
CA SER A 34 10.55 -12.94 -66.82
C SER A 34 9.72 -11.72 -66.42
N ASP A 35 8.75 -11.31 -67.25
CA ASP A 35 7.87 -10.17 -66.98
C ASP A 35 6.83 -10.50 -65.90
N GLN A 36 6.34 -11.75 -65.85
CA GLN A 36 5.47 -12.22 -64.76
C GLN A 36 6.23 -12.29 -63.43
N GLN A 37 7.43 -12.86 -63.43
CA GLN A 37 8.26 -12.96 -62.23
C GLN A 37 8.66 -11.58 -61.67
N LYS A 38 8.95 -10.62 -62.55
CA LYS A 38 9.23 -9.23 -62.17
C LYS A 38 8.03 -8.57 -61.47
N ASN A 39 6.83 -8.71 -62.03
CA ASN A 39 5.60 -8.16 -61.45
C ASN A 39 5.27 -8.75 -60.06
N GLU A 40 5.55 -10.04 -59.84
CA GLU A 40 5.36 -10.68 -58.53
C GLU A 40 6.35 -10.17 -57.47
N ILE A 41 7.62 -9.97 -57.85
CA ILE A 41 8.64 -9.41 -56.97
C ILE A 41 8.30 -7.96 -56.62
N GLU A 42 7.87 -7.14 -57.58
CA GLU A 42 7.46 -5.76 -57.33
C GLU A 42 6.26 -5.69 -56.37
N LYS A 43 5.25 -6.56 -56.54
CA LYS A 43 4.14 -6.71 -55.59
C LYS A 43 4.62 -7.14 -54.20
N GLY A 44 5.55 -8.09 -54.14
CA GLY A 44 6.16 -8.56 -52.89
C GLY A 44 6.93 -7.46 -52.14
N ILE A 45 7.68 -6.62 -52.87
CA ILE A 45 8.41 -5.45 -52.34
C ILE A 45 7.42 -4.43 -51.79
N LYS A 46 6.37 -4.08 -52.54
CA LYS A 46 5.31 -3.16 -52.09
C LYS A 46 4.63 -3.66 -50.82
N GLN A 47 4.20 -4.93 -50.80
CA GLN A 47 3.54 -5.53 -49.65
C GLN A 47 4.45 -5.58 -48.41
N THR A 48 5.70 -5.99 -48.59
CA THR A 48 6.69 -6.05 -47.49
C THR A 48 6.97 -4.67 -46.93
N THR A 49 7.07 -3.64 -47.79
CA THR A 49 7.25 -2.24 -47.38
C THR A 49 6.06 -1.73 -46.56
N ILE A 50 4.82 -2.01 -46.98
CA ILE A 50 3.60 -1.67 -46.23
C ILE A 50 3.59 -2.35 -44.86
N ASN A 51 3.94 -3.64 -44.81
CA ASN A 51 3.95 -4.41 -43.56
C ASN A 51 5.00 -3.86 -42.56
N ILE A 52 6.20 -3.50 -43.02
CA ILE A 52 7.21 -2.83 -42.20
C ILE A 52 6.68 -1.49 -41.68
N GLY A 53 6.04 -0.69 -42.54
CA GLY A 53 5.42 0.57 -42.13
C GLY A 53 4.39 0.40 -41.01
N ARG A 54 3.51 -0.60 -41.13
CA ARG A 54 2.53 -0.93 -40.08
C ARG A 54 3.19 -1.38 -38.77
N LEU A 55 4.24 -2.20 -38.85
CA LEU A 55 4.98 -2.62 -37.65
C LEU A 55 5.67 -1.44 -36.97
N LYS A 56 6.29 -0.52 -37.73
CA LYS A 56 6.90 0.69 -37.18
C LYS A 56 5.89 1.57 -36.45
N GLU A 57 4.70 1.72 -37.01
CA GLU A 57 3.62 2.47 -36.34
C GLU A 57 3.13 1.74 -35.08
N GLY A 58 3.01 0.41 -35.13
CA GLY A 58 2.70 -0.42 -33.97
C GLY A 58 3.72 -0.28 -32.84
N ILE A 59 5.03 -0.30 -33.16
CA ILE A 59 6.13 -0.11 -32.20
C ILE A 59 6.01 1.26 -31.52
N LYS A 60 5.86 2.34 -32.30
CA LYS A 60 5.68 3.69 -31.75
C LYS A 60 4.48 3.77 -30.81
N HIS A 61 3.38 3.10 -31.16
CA HIS A 61 2.21 3.04 -30.29
C HIS A 61 2.52 2.31 -28.98
N GLN A 62 3.24 1.19 -29.01
CA GLN A 62 3.65 0.49 -27.79
C GLN A 62 4.61 1.32 -26.94
N GLU A 63 5.59 1.99 -27.55
CA GLU A 63 6.51 2.90 -26.85
C GLU A 63 5.76 4.04 -26.14
N GLU A 64 4.74 4.60 -26.78
CA GLU A 64 3.88 5.62 -26.17
C GLU A 64 3.12 5.04 -24.96
N GLN A 65 2.53 3.85 -25.06
CA GLN A 65 1.87 3.19 -23.93
C GLN A 65 2.84 2.90 -22.78
N ILE A 66 4.09 2.50 -23.07
CA ILE A 66 5.14 2.30 -22.05
C ILE A 66 5.46 3.63 -21.35
N ARG A 67 5.55 4.73 -22.10
CA ARG A 67 5.81 6.06 -21.53
C ARG A 67 4.68 6.51 -20.62
N GLU A 68 3.43 6.35 -21.05
CA GLU A 68 2.27 6.74 -20.25
C GLU A 68 2.13 5.88 -18.99
N THR A 69 2.30 4.56 -19.10
CA THR A 69 2.29 3.66 -17.92
C THR A 69 3.40 4.01 -16.92
N LYS A 70 4.60 4.38 -17.38
CA LYS A 70 5.69 4.86 -16.51
C LYS A 70 5.34 6.15 -15.77
N LYS A 71 4.66 7.11 -16.43
CA LYS A 71 4.19 8.33 -15.77
C LYS A 71 3.21 8.01 -14.65
N VAL A 72 2.22 7.15 -14.93
CA VAL A 72 1.22 6.74 -13.93
C VAL A 72 1.89 5.98 -12.78
N GLU A 73 2.85 5.09 -13.06
CA GLU A 73 3.64 4.41 -12.03
C GLU A 73 4.35 5.41 -11.11
N LEU A 74 5.04 6.41 -11.66
CA LEU A 74 5.72 7.44 -10.86
C LEU A 74 4.74 8.21 -9.97
N THR A 75 3.60 8.63 -10.51
CA THR A 75 2.55 9.28 -9.72
C THR A 75 2.07 8.38 -8.59
N LEU A 76 1.79 7.10 -8.87
CA LEU A 76 1.33 6.16 -7.87
C LEU A 76 2.37 5.94 -6.75
N LEU A 77 3.66 5.85 -7.10
CA LEU A 77 4.75 5.76 -6.13
C LEU A 77 4.82 7.01 -5.23
N THR A 78 4.65 8.21 -5.79
CA THR A 78 4.63 9.44 -4.99
C THR A 78 3.45 9.49 -4.03
N GLU A 79 2.27 9.03 -4.47
CA GLU A 79 1.10 8.95 -3.60
C GLU A 79 1.26 7.89 -2.50
N MET A 80 1.92 6.77 -2.79
CA MET A 80 2.25 5.76 -1.77
C MET A 80 3.23 6.31 -0.73
N GLN A 81 4.22 7.08 -1.17
CA GLN A 81 5.16 7.74 -0.26
C GLN A 81 4.46 8.75 0.67
N ASP A 82 3.47 9.49 0.17
CA ASP A 82 2.64 10.38 0.99
C ASP A 82 1.85 9.58 2.04
N ILE A 83 1.24 8.46 1.64
CA ILE A 83 0.52 7.57 2.57
C ILE A 83 1.47 7.02 3.65
N ASP A 84 2.69 6.59 3.28
CA ASP A 84 3.68 6.10 4.25
C ASP A 84 4.10 7.18 5.25
N SER A 85 4.25 8.43 4.79
CA SER A 85 4.52 9.57 5.68
C SER A 85 3.38 9.80 6.65
N ARG A 86 2.13 9.76 6.16
CA ARG A 86 0.92 9.93 6.99
C ARG A 86 0.77 8.79 8.01
N LEU A 87 1.02 7.55 7.62
CA LEU A 87 1.03 6.40 8.53
C LEU A 87 2.08 6.56 9.64
N THR A 88 3.27 7.05 9.28
CA THR A 88 4.34 7.32 10.26
C THR A 88 3.93 8.39 11.26
N GLU A 89 3.32 9.49 10.80
CA GLU A 89 2.76 10.53 11.66
C GLU A 89 1.67 9.98 12.58
N GLN A 90 0.81 9.12 12.04
CA GLN A 90 -0.28 8.50 12.77
C GLN A 90 0.21 7.59 13.90
N ASN A 91 1.22 6.76 13.61
CA ASN A 91 1.87 5.91 14.61
C ASN A 91 2.45 6.73 15.76
N TYR A 92 3.11 7.84 15.44
CA TYR A 92 3.67 8.73 16.45
C TYR A 92 2.58 9.37 17.33
N LYS A 93 1.44 9.76 16.74
CA LYS A 93 0.28 10.28 17.50
C LYS A 93 -0.28 9.22 18.45
N ILE A 94 -0.46 7.99 17.97
CA ILE A 94 -0.95 6.87 18.77
C ILE A 94 -0.02 6.60 19.95
N GLU A 95 1.29 6.44 19.70
CA GLU A 95 2.28 6.19 20.75
C GLU A 95 2.31 7.33 21.80
N THR A 96 2.19 8.57 21.33
CA THR A 96 2.13 9.74 22.21
C THR A 96 0.86 9.73 23.08
N LEU A 97 -0.30 9.37 22.52
CA LEU A 97 -1.55 9.29 23.26
C LEU A 97 -1.50 8.18 24.32
N GLU A 98 -1.03 6.99 23.95
CA GLU A 98 -0.86 5.86 24.87
C GLU A 98 0.08 6.20 26.03
N SER A 99 1.22 6.85 25.73
CA SER A 99 2.17 7.30 26.76
C SER A 99 1.54 8.32 27.72
N ARG A 100 0.76 9.26 27.20
CA ARG A 100 0.02 10.25 28.02
C ARG A 100 -1.02 9.59 28.91
N MET A 101 -1.79 8.62 28.39
CA MET A 101 -2.77 7.86 29.17
C MET A 101 -2.11 7.07 30.29
N ASN A 102 -1.00 6.37 30.01
CA ASN A 102 -0.25 5.66 31.04
C ASN A 102 0.22 6.61 32.16
N LYS A 103 0.75 7.78 31.79
CA LYS A 103 1.15 8.80 32.78
C LYS A 103 -0.04 9.32 33.58
N GLN A 104 -1.19 9.52 32.94
CA GLN A 104 -2.44 9.93 33.57
C GLN A 104 -2.85 8.91 34.64
N GLN A 105 -2.79 7.62 34.31
CA GLN A 105 -3.17 6.53 35.19
C GLN A 105 -2.25 6.46 36.43
N GLU A 106 -0.94 6.66 36.26
CA GLU A 106 0.01 6.80 37.38
C GLU A 106 -0.37 7.97 38.29
N LEU A 107 -0.67 9.15 37.73
CA LEU A 107 -1.06 10.32 38.51
C LEU A 107 -2.38 10.09 39.27
N VAL A 108 -3.35 9.40 38.67
CA VAL A 108 -4.59 9.00 39.33
C VAL A 108 -4.29 8.07 40.50
N PHE A 109 -3.39 7.09 40.33
CA PHE A 109 -2.99 6.17 41.39
C PHE A 109 -2.33 6.92 42.57
N GLU A 110 -1.37 7.80 42.29
CA GLU A 110 -0.70 8.63 43.30
C GLU A 110 -1.69 9.50 44.08
N LYS A 111 -2.60 10.19 43.37
CA LYS A 111 -3.62 11.05 44.02
C LYS A 111 -4.60 10.25 44.86
N LYS A 112 -4.99 9.04 44.42
CA LYS A 112 -5.84 8.15 45.23
C LYS A 112 -5.12 7.69 46.50
N ALA A 113 -3.84 7.39 46.43
CA ALA A 113 -3.04 7.05 47.61
C ALA A 113 -2.99 8.22 48.60
N ALA A 114 -2.70 9.43 48.14
CA ALA A 114 -2.70 10.64 48.96
C ALA A 114 -4.09 10.94 49.57
N MET A 115 -5.16 10.71 48.81
CA MET A 115 -6.53 10.88 49.28
C MET A 115 -6.88 9.90 50.40
N ASN A 116 -6.46 8.63 50.26
CA ASN A 116 -6.65 7.61 51.29
C ASN A 116 -5.84 7.91 52.56
N GLU A 117 -4.61 8.41 52.41
CA GLU A 117 -3.79 8.86 53.54
C GLU A 117 -4.46 10.02 54.27
N ALA A 118 -4.91 11.05 53.55
CA ALA A 118 -5.63 12.18 54.15
C ALA A 118 -6.91 11.74 54.87
N ALA A 119 -7.65 10.77 54.30
CA ALA A 119 -8.83 10.19 54.94
C ALA A 119 -8.49 9.45 56.25
N SER A 120 -7.41 8.66 56.25
CA SER A 120 -6.95 7.97 57.45
C SER A 120 -6.48 8.93 58.55
N LEU A 121 -5.73 9.97 58.18
CA LEU A 121 -5.29 11.00 59.12
C LEU A 121 -6.49 11.75 59.72
N MET A 122 -7.47 12.10 58.89
CA MET A 122 -8.72 12.72 59.34
C MET A 122 -9.48 11.84 60.34
N GLU A 123 -9.61 10.54 60.08
CA GLU A 123 -10.25 9.58 60.98
C GLU A 123 -9.50 9.51 62.33
N GLY A 124 -8.17 9.52 62.29
CA GLY A 124 -7.33 9.60 63.49
C GLY A 124 -7.63 10.84 64.33
N VAL A 125 -7.66 12.02 63.71
CA VAL A 125 -7.99 13.29 64.39
C VAL A 125 -9.41 13.25 64.97
N GLN A 126 -10.41 12.77 64.22
CA GLN A 126 -11.78 12.64 64.70
C GLN A 126 -11.89 11.70 65.92
N SER A 127 -11.13 10.60 65.94
CA SER A 127 -11.04 9.70 67.09
C SER A 127 -10.41 10.37 68.31
N HIS A 128 -9.37 11.18 68.12
CA HIS A 128 -8.76 11.97 69.20
C HIS A 128 -9.73 13.00 69.78
N VAL A 129 -10.41 13.77 68.93
CA VAL A 129 -11.44 14.74 69.33
C VAL A 129 -12.54 14.04 70.14
N THR A 130 -13.05 12.92 69.66
CA THR A 130 -14.10 12.15 70.33
C THR A 130 -13.68 11.72 71.74
N ARG A 131 -12.47 11.14 71.87
CA ARG A 131 -11.92 10.70 73.16
C ARG A 131 -11.70 11.88 74.13
N ARG A 132 -11.19 13.00 73.62
CA ARG A 132 -10.98 14.23 74.42
C ARG A 132 -12.31 14.80 74.92
N MET A 133 -13.34 14.85 74.07
CA MET A 133 -14.67 15.32 74.44
C MET A 133 -15.32 14.42 75.50
N GLN A 134 -15.21 13.10 75.37
CA GLN A 134 -15.69 12.14 76.37
C GLN A 134 -14.96 12.30 77.71
N ALA A 135 -13.64 12.49 77.70
CA ALA A 135 -12.85 12.72 78.91
C ALA A 135 -13.24 14.04 79.59
N PHE A 136 -13.40 15.12 78.82
CA PHE A 136 -13.87 16.42 79.31
C PHE A 136 -15.27 16.33 79.92
N TYR A 137 -16.19 15.62 79.27
CA TYR A 137 -17.54 15.39 79.80
C TYR A 137 -17.51 14.64 81.14
N LYS A 138 -16.76 13.53 81.22
CA LYS A 138 -16.57 12.76 82.47
C LYS A 138 -15.91 13.60 83.57
N LEU A 139 -14.97 14.47 83.21
CA LEU A 139 -14.37 15.43 84.14
C LEU A 139 -15.41 16.49 84.58
N GLY A 140 -16.35 16.90 83.74
CA GLY A 140 -17.45 17.78 84.15
C GLY A 140 -18.44 17.09 85.11
N GLU A 141 -18.71 15.80 84.87
CA GLU A 141 -19.64 14.98 85.65
C GLU A 141 -19.12 14.64 87.06
N PHE A 142 -17.79 14.49 87.23
CA PHE A 142 -17.16 14.16 88.53
C PHE A 142 -16.23 15.26 89.10
N GLY A 143 -15.79 16.22 88.28
CA GLY A 143 -14.57 17.01 88.49
C GLY A 143 -14.75 18.52 88.65
N LEU A 144 -15.84 19.16 88.19
CA LEU A 144 -16.10 20.57 88.57
C LEU A 144 -16.34 20.71 90.08
N ILE A 145 -16.91 19.67 90.69
CA ILE A 145 -17.05 19.57 92.14
C ILE A 145 -15.67 19.29 92.79
N HIS A 146 -14.81 18.47 92.19
CA HIS A 146 -13.48 18.13 92.74
C HIS A 146 -12.42 19.23 92.57
N ILE A 147 -12.47 20.05 91.51
CA ILE A 147 -11.55 21.17 91.27
C ILE A 147 -11.79 22.28 92.31
N GLY A 148 -13.04 22.51 92.72
CA GLY A 148 -13.37 23.39 93.85
C GLY A 148 -12.88 22.89 95.22
N PHE A 149 -12.46 21.61 95.31
CA PHE A 149 -11.87 20.97 96.50
C PHE A 149 -10.40 20.54 96.31
N SER A 150 -9.76 20.92 95.20
CA SER A 150 -8.34 20.64 94.95
C SER A 150 -7.50 21.91 95.19
N ASP A 151 -6.23 21.77 95.57
CA ASP A 151 -5.29 22.89 95.82
C ASP A 151 -4.94 23.75 94.58
N GLN A 152 -5.70 23.64 93.48
CA GLN A 152 -5.47 24.42 92.25
C GLN A 152 -5.97 25.86 92.40
N THR A 153 -5.16 26.79 91.91
CA THR A 153 -5.49 28.22 91.94
C THR A 153 -6.37 28.62 90.75
N LEU A 154 -7.20 29.65 90.90
CA LEU A 154 -8.06 30.17 89.82
C LEU A 154 -7.32 30.41 88.47
N PRO A 155 -6.09 30.94 88.46
CA PRO A 155 -5.30 31.09 87.23
C PRO A 155 -4.96 29.76 86.53
N GLU A 156 -4.72 28.69 87.28
CA GLU A 156 -4.42 27.36 86.72
C GLU A 156 -5.64 26.77 86.01
N LEU A 157 -6.84 26.96 86.56
CA LEU A 157 -8.09 26.52 85.95
C LEU A 157 -8.39 27.25 84.62
N LEU A 158 -8.18 28.58 84.60
CA LEU A 158 -8.35 29.38 83.39
C LEU A 158 -7.34 28.96 82.31
N SER A 159 -6.08 28.75 82.67
CA SER A 159 -5.03 28.28 81.75
C SER A 159 -5.36 26.91 81.16
N PHE A 160 -5.91 25.98 81.96
CA PHE A 160 -6.37 24.68 81.48
C PHE A 160 -7.53 24.82 80.47
N GLN A 161 -8.53 25.64 80.77
CA GLN A 161 -9.66 25.89 79.88
C GLN A 161 -9.20 26.50 78.54
N ASP A 162 -8.33 27.50 78.58
CA ASP A 162 -7.79 28.16 77.38
C ASP A 162 -6.98 27.18 76.52
N SER A 163 -6.13 26.36 77.15
CA SER A 163 -5.35 25.33 76.47
C SER A 163 -6.22 24.26 75.82
N PHE A 164 -7.30 23.84 76.50
CA PHE A 164 -8.25 22.87 75.95
C PHE A 164 -9.02 23.45 74.76
N LEU A 165 -9.50 24.69 74.85
CA LEU A 165 -10.17 25.37 73.74
C LEU A 165 -9.23 25.56 72.54
N ALA A 166 -7.96 25.91 72.78
CA ALA A 166 -6.95 26.01 71.72
C ALA A 166 -6.73 24.66 71.02
N MET A 167 -6.68 23.57 71.79
CA MET A 167 -6.54 22.21 71.26
C MET A 167 -7.74 21.77 70.39
N ILE A 168 -8.97 22.04 70.83
CA ILE A 168 -10.18 21.73 70.04
C ILE A 168 -10.23 22.56 68.75
N LYS A 169 -9.86 23.84 68.81
CA LYS A 169 -9.76 24.69 67.61
C LYS A 169 -8.72 24.14 66.63
N TYR A 170 -7.58 23.69 67.13
CA TYR A 170 -6.55 23.06 66.31
C TYR A 170 -7.07 21.77 65.64
N ASP A 171 -7.70 20.87 66.38
CA ASP A 171 -8.24 19.63 65.81
C ASP A 171 -9.32 19.92 64.74
N HIS A 172 -10.20 20.89 64.98
CA HIS A 172 -11.19 21.32 63.99
C HIS A 172 -10.51 21.83 62.71
N SER A 173 -9.48 22.66 62.84
CA SER A 173 -8.73 23.18 61.69
C SER A 173 -8.04 22.07 60.88
N LEU A 174 -7.55 21.03 61.54
CA LEU A 174 -6.98 19.85 60.87
C LEU A 174 -8.06 19.07 60.11
N ILE A 175 -9.23 18.84 60.71
CA ILE A 175 -10.35 18.15 60.05
C ILE A 175 -10.77 18.92 58.80
N ASP A 176 -10.91 20.25 58.89
CA ASP A 176 -11.29 21.08 57.74
C ASP A 176 -10.23 21.06 56.64
N THR A 177 -8.95 21.06 57.03
CA THR A 177 -7.83 20.95 56.09
C THR A 177 -7.90 19.61 55.36
N TYR A 178 -8.02 18.48 56.06
CA TYR A 178 -8.12 17.17 55.42
C TYR A 178 -9.37 17.03 54.54
N ARG A 179 -10.52 17.56 54.96
CA ARG A 179 -11.73 17.59 54.13
C ARG A 179 -11.50 18.34 52.82
N THR A 180 -10.85 19.50 52.91
CA THR A 180 -10.49 20.31 51.74
C THR A 180 -9.54 19.55 50.83
N THR A 181 -8.47 18.98 51.38
CA THR A 181 -7.49 18.17 50.63
C THR A 181 -8.15 16.98 49.93
N ILE A 182 -9.04 16.24 50.61
CA ILE A 182 -9.76 15.11 50.01
C ILE A 182 -10.64 15.60 48.85
N SER A 183 -11.35 16.71 49.03
CA SER A 183 -12.19 17.30 47.97
C SER A 183 -11.36 17.74 46.76
N GLU A 184 -10.24 18.43 46.98
CA GLU A 184 -9.34 18.89 45.90
C GLU A 184 -8.71 17.71 45.15
N LEU A 185 -8.28 16.66 45.86
CA LEU A 185 -7.76 15.44 45.26
C LEU A 185 -8.83 14.71 44.44
N GLY A 186 -10.07 14.64 44.95
CA GLY A 186 -11.21 14.09 44.23
C GLY A 186 -11.47 14.82 42.92
N GLN A 187 -11.56 16.15 42.96
CA GLN A 187 -11.74 16.97 41.75
C GLN A 187 -10.58 16.80 40.75
N ALA A 188 -9.34 16.71 41.24
CA ALA A 188 -8.19 16.47 40.39
C ALA A 188 -8.24 15.08 39.71
N ILE A 189 -8.70 14.04 40.43
CA ILE A 189 -8.89 12.69 39.87
C ILE A 189 -9.99 12.72 38.80
N ASP A 190 -11.11 13.38 39.06
CA ASP A 190 -12.23 13.45 38.11
C ASP A 190 -11.83 14.21 36.83
N SER A 191 -11.08 15.31 36.98
CA SER A 191 -10.50 16.04 35.84
C SER A 191 -9.55 15.18 35.01
N LEU A 192 -8.68 14.41 35.67
CA LEU A 192 -7.79 13.47 34.98
C LEU A 192 -8.59 12.39 34.23
N ARG A 193 -9.67 11.85 34.81
CA ARG A 193 -10.50 10.84 34.13
C ARG A 193 -11.21 11.39 32.91
N LEU A 194 -11.79 12.59 33.01
CA LEU A 194 -12.45 13.23 31.86
C LEU A 194 -11.47 13.44 30.69
N GLN A 195 -10.23 13.81 30.99
CA GLN A 195 -9.20 13.96 29.97
C GLN A 195 -8.73 12.61 29.41
N GLU A 196 -8.74 11.53 30.21
CA GLU A 196 -8.46 10.17 29.75
C GLU A 196 -9.52 9.71 28.74
N ASP A 197 -10.81 9.95 29.01
CA ASP A 197 -11.91 9.65 28.08
C ASP A 197 -11.72 10.36 26.72
N ILE A 198 -11.28 11.62 26.74
CA ILE A 198 -10.96 12.38 25.51
C ILE A 198 -9.79 11.76 24.75
N PHE A 199 -8.76 11.31 25.46
CA PHE A 199 -7.61 10.64 24.83
C PHE A 199 -7.98 9.28 24.25
N GLU A 200 -8.88 8.52 24.89
CA GLU A 200 -9.42 7.28 24.36
C GLU A 200 -10.21 7.51 23.05
N GLU A 201 -11.08 8.52 23.02
CA GLU A 201 -11.82 8.89 21.80
C GLU A 201 -10.86 9.25 20.65
N LEU A 202 -9.85 10.09 20.94
CA LEU A 202 -8.83 10.44 19.96
C LEU A 202 -8.02 9.23 19.53
N LEU A 203 -7.69 8.31 20.43
CA LEU A 203 -6.97 7.09 20.09
C LEU A 203 -7.76 6.23 19.11
N VAL A 204 -9.06 6.04 19.35
CA VAL A 204 -9.95 5.30 18.45
C VAL A 204 -10.01 5.97 17.08
N GLU A 205 -10.22 7.29 17.01
CA GLU A 205 -10.22 8.04 15.76
C GLU A 205 -8.88 7.85 15.00
N ASN A 206 -7.77 7.87 15.74
CA ASN A 206 -6.45 7.72 15.13
C ASN A 206 -6.21 6.30 14.58
N LEU A 207 -6.70 5.26 15.27
CA LEU A 207 -6.63 3.88 14.82
C LEU A 207 -7.51 3.64 13.58
N GLU A 208 -8.71 4.23 13.53
CA GLU A 208 -9.58 4.14 12.36
C GLU A 208 -8.96 4.80 11.12
N GLU A 209 -8.33 5.97 11.28
CA GLU A 209 -7.63 6.63 10.17
C GLU A 209 -6.41 5.82 9.71
N GLN A 210 -5.67 5.22 10.64
CA GLN A 210 -4.56 4.31 10.31
C GLN A 210 -5.05 3.12 9.47
N GLU A 211 -6.16 2.48 9.85
CA GLU A 211 -6.74 1.37 9.11
C GLU A 211 -7.19 1.78 7.70
N LYS A 212 -7.80 2.97 7.56
CA LYS A 212 -8.18 3.53 6.25
C LYS A 212 -6.96 3.76 5.36
N LEU A 213 -5.88 4.31 5.92
CA LEU A 213 -4.63 4.55 5.21
C LEU A 213 -3.96 3.25 4.76
N ASP A 214 -3.92 2.23 5.63
CA ASP A 214 -3.39 0.91 5.29
C ASP A 214 -4.22 0.24 4.19
N GLY A 215 -5.55 0.33 4.26
CA GLY A 215 -6.44 -0.14 3.20
C GLY A 215 -6.15 0.53 1.86
N LEU A 216 -6.04 1.86 1.86
CA LEU A 216 -5.71 2.64 0.66
C LEU A 216 -4.33 2.28 0.09
N LYS A 217 -3.33 2.06 0.95
CA LYS A 217 -2.00 1.61 0.55
C LYS A 217 -2.06 0.27 -0.18
N GLN A 218 -2.76 -0.71 0.38
CA GLN A 218 -2.91 -2.03 -0.25
C GLN A 218 -3.63 -1.96 -1.61
N GLU A 219 -4.65 -1.12 -1.74
CA GLU A 219 -5.32 -0.91 -3.02
C GLU A 219 -4.37 -0.34 -4.08
N LYS A 220 -3.51 0.62 -3.68
CA LYS A 220 -2.50 1.22 -4.56
C LYS A 220 -1.40 0.24 -4.93
N GLU A 221 -0.94 -0.60 -4.01
CA GLU A 221 0.02 -1.67 -4.31
C GLU A 221 -0.53 -2.63 -5.38
N ARG A 222 -1.78 -3.06 -5.24
CA ARG A 222 -2.44 -3.91 -6.25
C ARG A 222 -2.56 -3.21 -7.60
N LEU A 223 -2.82 -1.90 -7.61
CA LEU A 223 -2.87 -1.12 -8.85
C LEU A 223 -1.48 -1.00 -9.49
N LEU A 224 -0.44 -0.77 -8.69
CA LEU A 224 0.95 -0.69 -9.14
C LEU A 224 1.39 -1.98 -9.82
N ASP A 225 1.06 -3.13 -9.24
CA ASP A 225 1.37 -4.44 -9.83
C ASP A 225 0.68 -4.65 -11.19
N ARG A 226 -0.57 -4.20 -11.33
CA ARG A 226 -1.28 -4.24 -12.61
C ARG A 226 -0.59 -3.35 -13.65
N ILE A 227 -0.23 -2.13 -13.29
CA ILE A 227 0.46 -1.19 -14.19
C ILE A 227 1.81 -1.75 -14.63
N ARG A 228 2.60 -2.29 -13.70
CA ARG A 228 3.89 -2.94 -14.01
C ARG A 228 3.74 -4.15 -14.93
N THR A 229 2.68 -4.94 -14.73
CA THR A 229 2.38 -6.08 -15.60
C THR A 229 2.02 -5.60 -17.01
N GLN A 230 1.18 -4.57 -17.12
CA GLN A 230 0.82 -3.97 -18.39
C GLN A 230 2.05 -3.38 -19.13
N ALA A 231 2.91 -2.65 -18.43
CA ALA A 231 4.15 -2.12 -19.00
C ALA A 231 5.04 -3.24 -19.58
N LYS A 232 5.23 -4.33 -18.84
CA LYS A 232 5.97 -5.51 -19.32
C LYS A 232 5.35 -6.16 -20.56
N LEU A 233 4.02 -6.17 -20.67
CA LEU A 233 3.33 -6.70 -21.86
C LEU A 233 3.57 -5.81 -23.08
N HIS A 234 3.50 -4.49 -22.91
CA HIS A 234 3.83 -3.54 -23.99
C HIS A 234 5.29 -3.66 -24.43
N GLU A 235 6.23 -3.78 -23.49
CA GLU A 235 7.66 -3.98 -23.78
C GLU A 235 7.90 -5.27 -24.60
N LYS A 236 7.27 -6.38 -24.21
CA LYS A 236 7.35 -7.63 -24.97
C LYS A 236 6.76 -7.51 -26.37
N ALA A 237 5.59 -6.87 -26.50
CA ALA A 237 4.95 -6.67 -27.79
C ALA A 237 5.82 -5.80 -28.72
N ALA A 238 6.43 -4.73 -28.21
CA ALA A 238 7.36 -3.90 -28.97
C ALA A 238 8.56 -4.71 -29.47
N ALA A 239 9.19 -5.50 -28.59
CA ALA A 239 10.33 -6.35 -28.95
C ALA A 239 9.98 -7.41 -30.01
N GLU A 240 8.80 -8.03 -29.92
CA GLU A 240 8.32 -8.97 -30.93
C GLU A 240 8.07 -8.29 -32.29
N MET A 241 7.48 -7.08 -32.28
CA MET A 241 7.26 -6.29 -33.49
C MET A 241 8.58 -5.82 -34.13
N GLU A 242 9.58 -5.45 -33.33
CA GLU A 242 10.92 -5.09 -33.79
C GLU A 242 11.59 -6.29 -34.49
N ALA A 243 11.61 -7.45 -33.83
CA ALA A 243 12.16 -8.68 -34.42
C ALA A 243 11.43 -9.08 -35.71
N ALA A 244 10.11 -8.87 -35.80
CA ALA A 244 9.35 -9.09 -37.02
C ALA A 244 9.71 -8.06 -38.12
N ALA A 245 9.90 -6.79 -37.76
CA ALA A 245 10.29 -5.74 -38.69
C ALA A 245 11.70 -5.98 -39.26
N GLU A 246 12.64 -6.46 -38.44
CA GLU A 246 13.98 -6.86 -38.87
C GLU A 246 13.92 -8.00 -39.89
N LYS A 247 13.16 -9.06 -39.60
CA LYS A 247 12.96 -10.20 -40.53
C LYS A 247 12.38 -9.74 -41.87
N LEU A 248 11.37 -8.87 -41.84
CA LEU A 248 10.78 -8.33 -43.07
C LEU A 248 11.74 -7.41 -43.82
N THR A 249 12.58 -6.66 -43.11
CA THR A 249 13.59 -5.79 -43.73
C THR A 249 14.67 -6.62 -44.44
N ALA A 250 15.14 -7.72 -43.81
CA ALA A 250 16.04 -8.67 -44.45
C ALA A 250 15.41 -9.31 -45.70
N ARG A 251 14.13 -9.72 -45.62
CA ARG A 251 13.38 -10.24 -46.78
C ARG A 251 13.26 -9.19 -47.90
N LEU A 252 12.97 -7.94 -47.56
CA LEU A 252 12.87 -6.83 -48.52
C LEU A 252 14.20 -6.61 -49.25
N GLN A 253 15.33 -6.68 -48.54
CA GLN A 253 16.65 -6.58 -49.15
C GLN A 253 16.89 -7.74 -50.14
N GLY A 254 16.53 -8.96 -49.78
CA GLY A 254 16.61 -10.12 -50.68
C GLY A 254 15.75 -9.97 -51.93
N LEU A 255 14.51 -9.48 -51.80
CA LEU A 255 13.62 -9.22 -52.94
C LEU A 255 14.16 -8.12 -53.87
N LYS A 256 14.71 -7.03 -53.31
CA LYS A 256 15.34 -5.96 -54.10
C LYS A 256 16.58 -6.44 -54.85
N GLU A 257 17.36 -7.32 -54.25
CA GLU A 257 18.51 -7.94 -54.92
C GLU A 257 18.07 -8.86 -56.06
N GLN A 258 16.98 -9.61 -55.87
CA GLN A 258 16.39 -10.44 -56.92
C GLN A 258 15.82 -9.60 -58.08
N GLU A 259 15.13 -8.50 -57.77
CA GLU A 259 14.65 -7.52 -58.76
C GLU A 259 15.81 -6.98 -59.62
N LYS A 260 16.91 -6.53 -58.98
CA LYS A 260 18.12 -6.07 -59.68
C LYS A 260 18.73 -7.14 -60.58
N ARG A 261 18.75 -8.41 -60.15
CA ARG A 261 19.28 -9.52 -60.96
C ARG A 261 18.44 -9.78 -62.21
N ILE A 262 17.12 -9.64 -62.13
CA ILE A 262 16.21 -9.77 -63.28
C ILE A 262 16.42 -8.58 -64.23
N ASP A 263 16.50 -7.36 -63.71
CA ASP A 263 16.74 -6.15 -64.51
C ASP A 263 18.12 -6.17 -65.21
N GLN A 264 19.12 -6.79 -64.59
CA GLN A 264 20.46 -6.99 -65.15
C GLN A 264 20.63 -8.37 -65.79
N GLY A 265 19.55 -9.11 -66.07
CA GLY A 265 19.59 -10.50 -66.50
C GLY A 265 20.44 -10.77 -67.75
N PHE A 266 20.52 -9.80 -68.67
CA PHE A 266 21.41 -9.86 -69.84
C PHE A 266 22.90 -9.82 -69.45
N LEU A 267 23.29 -9.08 -68.42
CA LEU A 267 24.67 -9.00 -67.94
C LEU A 267 25.09 -10.26 -67.19
N TYR A 268 24.16 -10.89 -66.46
CA TYR A 268 24.42 -12.12 -65.70
C TYR A 268 24.34 -13.40 -66.55
N ASN A 269 23.65 -13.39 -67.69
CA ASN A 269 23.52 -14.53 -68.63
C ASN A 269 24.44 -14.43 -69.87
N LYS A 270 25.51 -13.63 -69.81
CA LYS A 270 26.49 -13.54 -70.91
C LYS A 270 27.07 -14.93 -71.23
N GLY A 271 26.84 -15.42 -72.45
CA GLY A 271 27.33 -16.72 -72.93
C GLY A 271 26.27 -17.82 -73.05
N ALA A 272 25.06 -17.61 -72.54
CA ALA A 272 23.95 -18.59 -72.63
C ALA A 272 22.98 -18.32 -73.79
N HIS A 273 23.20 -17.25 -74.58
CA HIS A 273 22.33 -16.88 -75.69
C HIS A 273 22.74 -17.59 -76.99
N PRO A 274 21.79 -18.11 -77.79
CA PRO A 274 22.09 -18.73 -79.07
C PRO A 274 22.74 -17.72 -80.03
N PRO A 275 23.69 -18.15 -80.89
CA PRO A 275 24.37 -17.27 -81.83
C PRO A 275 23.36 -16.60 -82.77
N PRO A 276 23.61 -15.33 -83.19
CA PRO A 276 22.69 -14.61 -84.06
C PRO A 276 22.53 -15.35 -85.39
N VAL A 277 21.28 -15.47 -85.85
CA VAL A 277 20.96 -16.09 -87.14
C VAL A 277 21.64 -15.32 -88.28
N ALA A 278 22.28 -16.06 -89.19
CA ALA A 278 22.98 -15.49 -90.34
C ALA A 278 21.98 -14.74 -91.24
N GLY A 279 22.21 -13.45 -91.44
CA GLY A 279 21.40 -12.63 -92.33
C GLY A 279 21.71 -12.92 -93.79
N THR A 280 20.66 -12.94 -94.62
CA THR A 280 20.76 -12.98 -96.09
C THR A 280 20.75 -11.53 -96.59
N ILE A 281 21.71 -11.18 -97.47
CA ILE A 281 21.82 -9.87 -98.14
C ILE A 281 20.85 -9.82 -99.32
#